data_AF-A0A511N4N2-F1
#
_entry.id   AF-A0A511N4N2-F1
#
_cell.length_a   1.000
_cell.length_b   1.000
_cell.length_c   1.000
_cell.angle_alpha   90.00
_cell.angle_beta   90.00
_cell.angle_gamma   90.00
#
_symmetry.space_group_name_H-M   'P 1'
#
loop_
_entity.id
_entity.type
_entity.pdbx_description
1 polymer ?
#
loop_
_entity_poly.entity_id
_entity_poly.type
_entity_poly.pdbx_seq_one_letter_code
_entity_poly.pdbx_strand_id
1 'polypeptide(L)'
;MFWKRPSPKISVSGVHDLALRGVSHIISINDPDRAPPREVLQSDAEVLVLKFSDTFESLAGSDPPTLQHLQAVKAFIEEERQQIRRVHVHCKVGTSRSTAVALLVMHLLEPQKSEAELVQMLKKVRRQAAPNPLIIRLMDQQEGTHFAEALSYT
;
A
#
# COMPACT_ATOMS: atom_id res chain seq x y z
N MET A 1 -21.74 7.54 24.29
CA MET A 1 -20.55 8.34 23.94
C MET A 1 -19.74 7.54 22.93
N PHE A 2 -19.84 7.86 21.64
CA PHE A 2 -19.17 7.11 20.58
C PHE A 2 -17.72 7.62 20.45
N TRP A 3 -16.78 6.97 21.12
CA TRP A 3 -15.35 7.27 20.97
C TRP A 3 -14.89 6.77 19.59
N LYS A 4 -14.61 7.69 18.66
CA LYS A 4 -13.94 7.35 17.39
C LYS A 4 -12.50 6.94 17.70
N ARG A 5 -12.11 5.70 17.36
CA ARG A 5 -10.70 5.29 17.40
C ARG A 5 -9.90 6.23 16.48
N PRO A 6 -8.71 6.70 16.92
CA PRO A 6 -7.86 7.50 16.05
C PRO A 6 -7.49 6.68 14.81
N SER A 7 -7.44 7.36 13.67
CA SER A 7 -7.03 6.75 12.41
C SER A 7 -5.68 6.05 12.52
N PRO A 8 -5.53 4.84 11.95
CA PRO A 8 -4.24 4.16 11.94
C PRO A 8 -3.15 5.00 11.28
N LYS A 9 -1.94 4.95 11.85
CA LYS A 9 -0.77 5.61 11.25
C LYS A 9 -0.27 4.76 10.08
N ILE A 10 0.00 5.39 8.94
CA ILE A 10 0.56 4.72 7.75
C ILE A 10 1.96 5.27 7.49
N SER A 11 2.87 4.39 7.06
CA SER A 11 4.24 4.74 6.66
C SER A 11 4.66 3.97 5.41
N VAL A 12 5.51 4.58 4.58
CA VAL A 12 5.96 4.01 3.31
C VAL A 12 7.48 4.13 3.17
N SER A 13 8.14 3.07 2.71
CA SER A 13 9.59 3.03 2.50
C SER A 13 9.99 2.17 1.29
N GLY A 14 11.26 2.26 0.93
CA GLY A 14 11.99 1.23 0.18
C GLY A 14 12.70 0.28 1.14
N VAL A 15 13.44 -0.70 0.60
CA VAL A 15 14.15 -1.68 1.44
C VAL A 15 15.32 -1.06 2.22
N HIS A 16 15.91 0.03 1.72
CA HIS A 16 17.09 0.65 2.33
C HIS A 16 16.75 1.66 3.44
N ASP A 17 15.48 1.99 3.63
CA ASP A 17 14.99 2.95 4.62
C ASP A 17 13.77 2.41 5.39
N LEU A 18 13.75 1.08 5.63
CA LEU A 18 12.73 0.41 6.44
C LEU A 18 12.67 0.99 7.86
N ALA A 19 11.46 1.26 8.33
CA ALA A 19 11.20 1.80 9.66
C ALA A 19 10.06 1.04 10.35
N LEU A 20 10.39 -0.12 10.92
CA LEU A 20 9.39 -1.08 11.42
C LEU A 20 9.07 -0.96 12.91
N ARG A 21 9.76 -0.09 13.65
CA ARG A 21 9.54 0.05 15.10
C ARG A 21 8.11 0.48 15.42
N GLY A 22 7.40 -0.34 16.20
CA GLY A 22 6.02 -0.07 16.60
C GLY A 22 5.01 -0.18 15.45
N VAL A 23 5.40 -0.80 14.34
CA VAL A 23 4.49 -1.23 13.28
C VAL A 23 3.76 -2.47 13.76
N SER A 24 2.44 -2.49 13.56
CA SER A 24 1.61 -3.66 13.89
C SER A 24 1.36 -4.55 12.68
N HIS A 25 1.35 -3.96 11.48
CA HIS A 25 0.99 -4.64 10.23
C HIS A 25 1.93 -4.18 9.12
N ILE A 26 2.46 -5.12 8.35
CA ILE A 26 3.39 -4.87 7.25
C ILE A 26 2.79 -5.42 5.97
N ILE A 27 2.79 -4.62 4.90
CA ILE A 27 2.59 -5.10 3.54
C ILE A 27 3.95 -5.03 2.82
N SER A 28 4.52 -6.21 2.56
CA SER A 28 5.83 -6.40 1.96
C SER A 28 5.69 -6.74 0.48
N ILE A 29 5.97 -5.78 -0.40
CA ILE A 29 5.89 -5.98 -1.85
C ILE A 29 7.28 -6.27 -2.40
N ASN A 30 7.44 -7.45 -2.98
CA ASN A 30 8.72 -7.96 -3.43
C ASN A 30 8.71 -8.21 -4.94
N ASP A 31 9.90 -8.14 -5.56
CA ASP A 31 10.06 -8.67 -6.92
C ASP A 31 9.77 -10.20 -6.88
N PRO A 32 9.25 -10.82 -7.96
CA PRO A 32 8.73 -12.20 -7.95
C PRO A 32 9.66 -13.23 -7.29
N ASP A 33 10.95 -13.17 -7.63
CA ASP A 33 11.97 -14.12 -7.15
C ASP A 33 12.67 -13.69 -5.85
N ARG A 34 12.18 -12.64 -5.19
CA ARG A 34 12.79 -12.10 -3.97
C ARG A 34 11.99 -12.50 -2.73
N ALA A 35 12.72 -12.88 -1.69
CA ALA A 35 12.17 -13.00 -0.35
C ALA A 35 11.99 -11.60 0.28
N PRO A 36 11.09 -11.45 1.27
CA PRO A 36 11.03 -10.25 2.09
C PRO A 36 12.39 -9.91 2.74
N PRO A 37 12.67 -8.62 3.00
CA PRO A 37 13.84 -8.20 3.78
C PRO A 37 13.91 -8.89 5.15
N ARG A 38 15.12 -9.11 5.67
CA ARG A 38 15.34 -9.79 6.95
C ARG A 38 14.60 -9.08 8.09
N GLU A 39 14.59 -7.76 8.09
CA GLU A 39 13.92 -6.92 9.08
C GLU A 39 12.41 -7.19 9.14
N VAL A 40 11.79 -7.49 7.98
CA VAL A 40 10.37 -7.86 7.88
C VAL A 40 10.16 -9.27 8.43
N LEU A 41 11.02 -10.21 8.05
CA LEU A 41 10.95 -11.60 8.52
C LEU A 41 11.17 -11.75 10.04
N GLN A 42 11.88 -10.79 10.65
CA GLN A 42 12.17 -10.76 12.08
C GLN A 42 11.21 -9.85 12.87
N SER A 43 10.20 -9.27 12.22
CA SER A 43 9.23 -8.38 12.87
C SER A 43 8.15 -9.18 13.60
N ASP A 44 7.74 -8.71 14.78
CA ASP A 44 6.55 -9.22 15.52
C ASP A 44 5.22 -8.69 14.96
N ALA A 45 5.22 -8.18 13.72
CA ALA A 45 4.04 -7.60 13.10
C ALA A 45 3.32 -8.67 12.28
N GLU A 46 2.01 -8.50 12.08
CA GLU A 46 1.31 -9.28 11.07
C GLU A 46 1.79 -8.87 9.68
N VAL A 47 2.14 -9.83 8.83
CA VAL A 47 2.78 -9.55 7.52
C VAL A 47 1.99 -10.15 6.37
N LEU A 48 1.57 -9.28 5.44
CA LEU A 48 1.15 -9.68 4.10
C LEU A 48 2.34 -9.59 3.14
N VAL A 49 2.69 -10.70 2.50
CA VAL A 49 3.73 -10.75 1.46
C VAL A 49 3.06 -10.76 0.09
N LEU A 50 3.45 -9.82 -0.76
CA LEU A 50 3.02 -9.73 -2.16
C LEU A 50 4.24 -9.84 -3.08
N LYS A 51 4.07 -10.46 -4.25
CA LYS A 51 5.14 -10.70 -5.21
C LYS A 51 4.69 -10.37 -6.63
N PHE A 52 5.18 -9.26 -7.15
CA PHE A 52 4.95 -8.82 -8.52
C PHE A 52 5.95 -7.72 -8.91
N SER A 53 6.20 -7.62 -10.21
CA SER A 53 7.10 -6.65 -10.82
C SER A 53 6.52 -5.23 -10.84
N ASP A 54 7.39 -4.23 -10.86
CA ASP A 54 7.01 -2.82 -10.98
C ASP A 54 6.76 -2.43 -12.44
N THR A 55 5.74 -3.03 -13.06
CA THR A 55 5.39 -2.77 -14.46
C THR A 55 4.18 -1.86 -14.57
N PHE A 56 4.08 -1.14 -15.69
CA PHE A 56 2.98 -0.22 -15.98
C PHE A 56 1.94 -0.82 -16.93
N GLU A 57 2.27 -1.97 -17.53
CA GLU A 57 1.43 -2.72 -18.46
C GLU A 57 1.59 -4.22 -18.21
N SER A 58 0.57 -4.99 -18.56
CA SER A 58 0.60 -6.45 -18.57
C SER A 58 1.26 -6.91 -19.86
N LEU A 59 2.57 -7.14 -19.80
CA LEU A 59 3.36 -7.63 -20.93
C LEU A 59 3.59 -9.14 -20.79
N ALA A 60 3.64 -9.86 -21.91
CA ALA A 60 3.95 -11.28 -21.89
C ALA A 60 5.33 -11.54 -21.26
N GLY A 61 5.39 -12.44 -20.29
CA GLY A 61 6.64 -12.76 -19.58
C GLY A 61 7.00 -11.80 -18.45
N SER A 62 6.13 -10.86 -18.07
CA SER A 62 6.23 -10.15 -16.80
C SER A 62 5.25 -10.70 -15.76
N ASP A 63 5.52 -10.44 -14.49
CA ASP A 63 4.60 -10.68 -13.37
C ASP A 63 3.96 -9.34 -12.94
N PRO A 64 2.97 -8.81 -13.67
CA PRO A 64 2.36 -7.53 -13.32
C PRO A 64 1.54 -7.64 -12.02
N PRO A 65 1.24 -6.51 -11.36
CA PRO A 65 0.18 -6.48 -10.36
C PRO A 65 -1.16 -6.92 -10.98
N THR A 66 -2.01 -7.53 -10.16
CA THR A 66 -3.30 -8.09 -10.59
C THR A 66 -4.40 -7.78 -9.57
N LEU A 67 -5.66 -7.98 -9.94
CA LEU A 67 -6.79 -7.83 -9.00
C LEU A 67 -6.66 -8.74 -7.77
N GLN A 68 -6.09 -9.95 -7.92
CA GLN A 68 -5.87 -10.85 -6.78
C GLN A 68 -4.93 -10.21 -5.73
N HIS A 69 -3.94 -9.42 -6.16
CA HIS A 69 -3.07 -8.71 -5.23
C HIS A 69 -3.83 -7.63 -4.45
N LEU A 70 -4.73 -6.89 -5.10
CA LEU A 70 -5.57 -5.88 -4.45
C LEU A 70 -6.57 -6.53 -3.48
N GLN A 71 -7.17 -7.66 -3.88
CA GLN A 71 -8.06 -8.45 -3.04
C GLN A 71 -7.34 -8.98 -1.80
N ALA A 72 -6.09 -9.44 -1.93
CA ALA A 72 -5.28 -9.87 -0.79
C ALA A 72 -5.00 -8.71 0.18
N VAL A 73 -4.70 -7.51 -0.33
CA VAL A 73 -4.56 -6.31 0.50
C VAL A 73 -5.86 -5.99 1.23
N LYS A 74 -6.99 -6.04 0.52
CA LYS A 74 -8.31 -5.75 1.09
C LYS A 74 -8.66 -6.73 2.20
N ALA A 75 -8.56 -8.03 1.93
CA ALA A 75 -8.81 -9.08 2.91
C ALA A 75 -7.95 -8.88 4.17
N PHE A 76 -6.64 -8.67 3.99
CA PHE A 76 -5.72 -8.42 5.10
C PHE A 76 -6.11 -7.20 5.95
N ILE A 77 -6.50 -6.09 5.33
CA ILE A 77 -6.90 -4.88 6.05
C ILE A 77 -8.26 -5.05 6.74
N GLU A 78 -9.20 -5.75 6.12
CA GLU A 78 -10.55 -5.98 6.66
C GLU A 78 -10.54 -6.96 7.84
N GLU A 79 -9.82 -8.08 7.72
CA GLU A 79 -9.65 -9.09 8.77
C GLU A 79 -8.98 -8.48 10.01
N GLU A 80 -7.92 -7.70 9.79
CA GLU A 80 -7.13 -7.14 10.88
C GLU A 80 -7.59 -5.75 11.35
N ARG A 81 -8.70 -5.24 10.81
CA ARG A 81 -9.13 -3.84 11.00
C ARG A 81 -9.16 -3.38 12.46
N GLN A 82 -9.52 -4.27 13.38
CA GLN A 82 -9.61 -3.96 14.81
C GLN A 82 -8.24 -3.99 15.53
N GLN A 83 -7.25 -4.70 14.99
CA GLN A 83 -5.91 -4.84 15.56
C GLN A 83 -4.90 -3.85 14.97
N ILE A 84 -5.21 -3.29 13.79
CA ILE A 84 -4.37 -2.29 13.13
C ILE A 84 -4.19 -1.05 14.01
N ARG A 85 -2.94 -0.80 14.41
CA ARG A 85 -2.48 0.43 15.09
C ARG A 85 -1.61 1.29 14.18
N ARG A 86 -0.73 0.64 13.43
CA ARG A 86 0.17 1.24 12.44
C ARG A 86 0.43 0.25 11.31
N VAL A 87 0.23 0.70 10.07
CA VAL A 87 0.54 -0.07 8.85
C VAL A 87 1.82 0.48 8.22
N HIS A 88 2.71 -0.41 7.80
CA HIS A 88 3.87 -0.08 6.99
C HIS A 88 3.78 -0.77 5.64
N VAL A 89 3.95 -0.02 4.55
CA VAL A 89 3.96 -0.58 3.20
C VAL A 89 5.33 -0.30 2.60
N HIS A 90 6.04 -1.34 2.15
CA HIS A 90 7.32 -1.15 1.49
C HIS A 90 7.40 -1.89 0.16
N CYS A 91 8.31 -1.43 -0.69
CA CYS A 91 8.76 -2.17 -1.86
C CYS A 91 10.28 -2.01 -1.98
N LYS A 92 10.85 -2.20 -3.17
CA LYS A 92 12.28 -2.02 -3.43
C LYS A 92 12.76 -0.57 -3.17
N VAL A 93 12.16 0.42 -3.83
CA VAL A 93 12.60 1.83 -3.78
C VAL A 93 11.70 2.69 -2.90
N GLY A 94 10.45 2.29 -2.71
CA GLY A 94 9.48 3.06 -1.93
C GLY A 94 8.86 4.24 -2.66
N THR A 95 8.75 4.15 -3.98
CA THR A 95 8.25 5.24 -4.85
C THR A 95 6.99 4.86 -5.62
N SER A 96 6.90 3.62 -6.14
CA SER A 96 5.88 3.20 -7.11
C SER A 96 4.88 2.17 -6.57
N ARG A 97 5.26 0.90 -6.42
CA ARG A 97 4.34 -0.16 -5.92
C ARG A 97 3.79 0.12 -4.52
N SER A 98 4.66 0.42 -3.56
CA SER A 98 4.26 0.63 -2.17
C SER A 98 3.41 1.87 -1.96
N THR A 99 3.59 2.90 -2.78
CA THR A 99 2.80 4.14 -2.69
C THR A 99 1.41 3.95 -3.28
N ALA A 100 1.27 3.20 -4.37
CA ALA A 100 -0.04 2.80 -4.90
C ALA A 100 -0.81 1.90 -3.93
N VAL A 101 -0.16 0.87 -3.37
CA VAL A 101 -0.80 0.00 -2.36
C VAL A 101 -1.12 0.77 -1.07
N ALA A 102 -0.29 1.74 -0.68
CA ALA A 102 -0.60 2.60 0.46
C ALA A 102 -1.86 3.45 0.23
N LEU A 103 -2.15 3.90 -1.00
CA LEU A 103 -3.42 4.58 -1.30
C LEU A 103 -4.62 3.64 -1.12
N LEU A 104 -4.52 2.39 -1.55
CA LEU A 104 -5.57 1.38 -1.30
C LEU A 104 -5.79 1.19 0.20
N VAL A 105 -4.71 1.01 0.98
CA VAL A 105 -4.81 0.88 2.44
C VAL A 105 -5.45 2.12 3.07
N MET A 106 -5.04 3.32 2.65
CA MET A 106 -5.63 4.58 3.12
C MET A 106 -7.11 4.65 2.81
N HIS A 107 -7.51 4.30 1.58
CA HIS A 107 -8.92 4.28 1.15
C HIS A 107 -9.77 3.34 2.02
N LEU A 108 -9.29 2.12 2.28
CA LEU A 108 -9.99 1.14 3.11
C LEU A 108 -10.12 1.56 4.59
N LEU A 109 -9.08 2.20 5.12
CA LEU A 109 -9.04 2.62 6.53
C LEU A 109 -9.74 3.97 6.78
N GLU A 110 -9.86 4.81 5.76
CA GLU A 110 -10.37 6.20 5.84
C GLU A 110 -11.45 6.47 4.79
N PRO A 111 -12.56 5.69 4.75
CA PRO A 111 -13.56 5.75 3.70
C PRO A 111 -14.31 7.09 3.60
N GLN A 112 -14.15 7.97 4.59
CA GLN A 112 -14.73 9.31 4.61
C GLN A 112 -13.86 10.38 3.93
N LYS A 113 -12.62 10.07 3.54
CA LYS A 113 -11.71 11.00 2.87
C LYS A 113 -11.82 10.86 1.36
N SER A 114 -11.78 11.98 0.66
CA SER A 114 -11.70 12.00 -0.81
C SER A 114 -10.35 11.49 -1.30
N GLU A 115 -10.31 10.99 -2.53
CA GLU A 115 -9.09 10.52 -3.19
C GLU A 115 -8.01 11.61 -3.22
N ALA A 116 -8.39 12.87 -3.45
CA ALA A 116 -7.48 14.01 -3.41
C ALA A 116 -6.85 14.20 -2.02
N GLU A 117 -7.62 14.10 -0.94
CA GLU A 117 -7.09 14.15 0.43
C GLU A 117 -6.13 13.00 0.73
N LEU A 118 -6.44 11.80 0.23
CA LEU A 118 -5.60 10.62 0.39
C LEU A 118 -4.28 10.73 -0.40
N VAL A 119 -4.31 11.26 -1.62
CA VAL A 119 -3.10 11.57 -2.40
C VAL A 119 -2.23 12.60 -1.67
N GLN A 120 -2.83 13.66 -1.11
CA GLN A 120 -2.10 14.64 -0.31
C GLN A 120 -1.50 14.03 0.96
N MET A 121 -2.23 13.13 1.62
CA MET A 121 -1.72 12.38 2.76
C MET A 121 -0.53 11.50 2.37
N LEU A 122 -0.61 10.79 1.23
CA LEU A 122 0.47 9.98 0.71
C LEU A 122 1.73 10.82 0.46
N LYS A 123 1.60 12.00 -0.16
CA LYS A 123 2.74 12.90 -0.41
C LYS A 123 3.37 13.41 0.89
N LYS A 124 2.60 13.59 1.96
CA LYS A 124 3.14 13.91 3.30
C LYS A 124 3.89 12.73 3.92
N VAL A 125 3.42 11.50 3.69
CA VAL A 125 4.07 10.27 4.17
C VAL A 125 5.36 9.97 3.38
N ARG A 126 5.32 10.17 2.05
CA ARG A 126 6.42 9.88 1.13
C ARG A 126 6.45 10.95 0.03
N ARG A 127 7.28 11.98 0.22
CA ARG A 127 7.36 13.15 -0.67
C ARG A 127 7.62 12.80 -2.13
N GLN A 128 8.45 11.78 -2.37
CA GLN A 128 8.80 11.29 -3.70
C GLN A 128 7.80 10.28 -4.28
N ALA A 129 6.62 10.10 -3.69
CA ALA A 129 5.65 9.13 -4.19
C ALA A 129 5.26 9.40 -5.64
N ALA A 130 5.35 8.36 -6.47
CA ALA A 130 4.89 8.31 -7.85
C ALA A 130 4.19 6.95 -8.06
N PRO A 131 2.92 6.82 -7.62
CA PRO A 131 2.20 5.55 -7.58
C PRO A 131 2.20 4.79 -8.91
N ASN A 132 2.36 3.47 -8.85
CA ASN A 132 2.30 2.61 -10.02
C ASN A 132 0.94 2.75 -10.75
N PRO A 133 0.91 3.24 -12.01
CA PRO A 133 -0.33 3.54 -12.72
C PRO A 133 -1.20 2.31 -13.01
N LEU A 134 -0.61 1.12 -13.14
CA LEU A 134 -1.38 -0.11 -13.33
C LEU A 134 -2.15 -0.47 -12.07
N ILE A 135 -1.53 -0.39 -10.89
CA ILE A 135 -2.21 -0.61 -9.60
C ILE A 135 -3.33 0.42 -9.40
N ILE A 136 -3.09 1.69 -9.76
CA ILE A 136 -4.12 2.73 -9.68
C ILE A 136 -5.32 2.40 -10.57
N ARG A 137 -5.10 2.01 -11.84
CA ARG A 137 -6.18 1.61 -12.74
C ARG A 137 -6.96 0.40 -12.21
N LEU A 138 -6.26 -0.59 -11.67
CA LEU A 138 -6.89 -1.77 -11.07
C LEU A 138 -7.74 -1.39 -9.85
N MET A 139 -7.27 -0.45 -9.03
CA MET A 139 -8.01 0.06 -7.87
C MET A 139 -9.26 0.85 -8.29
N ASP A 140 -9.14 1.75 -9.26
CA ASP A 140 -10.27 2.50 -9.82
C ASP A 140 -11.32 1.55 -10.41
N GLN A 141 -10.89 0.48 -11.08
CA GLN A 141 -11.80 -0.56 -11.59
C GLN A 141 -12.46 -1.38 -10.47
N GLN A 142 -11.70 -1.79 -9.44
CA GLN A 142 -12.18 -2.74 -8.43
C GLN A 142 -13.03 -2.07 -7.34
N GLU A 143 -12.63 -0.90 -6.87
CA GLU A 143 -13.26 -0.20 -5.75
C GLU A 143 -14.14 0.96 -6.21
N GLY A 144 -14.17 1.27 -7.52
CA GLY A 144 -14.94 2.38 -8.07
C GLY A 144 -14.39 3.76 -7.71
N THR A 145 -13.08 3.84 -7.46
CA THR A 145 -12.38 5.09 -7.11
C THR A 145 -11.96 5.88 -8.35
N HIS A 146 -11.51 7.12 -8.12
CA HIS A 146 -10.98 8.00 -9.17
C HIS A 146 -9.55 8.49 -8.85
N PHE A 147 -8.67 7.61 -8.41
CA PHE A 147 -7.30 7.95 -8.04
C PHE A 147 -6.44 8.37 -9.23
N ALA A 148 -6.66 7.82 -10.42
CA ALA A 148 -5.96 8.26 -11.63
C ALA A 148 -6.18 9.76 -11.90
N GLU A 149 -7.42 10.22 -11.72
CA GLU A 149 -7.77 11.63 -11.84
C GLU A 149 -7.15 12.45 -10.72
N ALA A 150 -7.30 12.03 -9.45
CA ALA A 150 -6.75 12.74 -8.30
C ALA A 150 -5.22 12.93 -8.38
N LEU A 151 -4.50 11.95 -8.93
CA LEU A 151 -3.04 12.00 -9.10
C LEU A 151 -2.59 12.92 -10.26
N SER A 152 -3.47 13.23 -11.21
CA SER A 152 -3.15 14.11 -12.34
C SER A 152 -3.02 15.59 -11.95
N TYR A 153 -3.52 15.95 -10.77
CA TYR A 153 -3.54 17.31 -10.23
C TYR A 153 -2.46 17.59 -9.17
N THR A 154 -1.47 16.71 -8.98
CA THR A 154 -0.45 16.80 -7.91
C THR A 154 0.98 16.77 -8.42
#